data_AF-A0A7C3P088-F1
#
_entry.id   AF-A0A7C3P088-F1
#
_cell.length_a   1.000
_cell.length_b   1.000
_cell.length_c   1.000
_cell.angle_alpha   90.00
_cell.angle_beta   90.00
_cell.angle_gamma   90.00
#
_symmetry.space_group_name_H-M   'P 1'
#
loop_
_entity.id
_entity.type
_entity.pdbx_description
1 polymer ?
#
loop_
_entity_poly.entity_id
_entity_poly.type
_entity_poly.pdbx_seq_one_letter_code
_entity_poly.pdbx_strand_id
1 'polypeptide(L)'
;MRLPPFRLSAPAALPILLLIVAACSGDDATPGVQVTPLGQTPTAPPQATATEPPGAVLTPQPGLRGELAAARQLEAEGNIELAVDLYVAIAASNGPDRSQATLAAARLLLELERPQDARLLLEPFTARPDLAGSDLAALYLLARAYAALDMWAESLAQYDRYVQSGRPAAAYAHLDRSQALIALGRGTEAVSALQTGLGLGVAPAMRRSFLSTTAQAYEAAGLTADALRAYRDLMAESAGDAPFALGRIAALKRQSGDASYVDDLRRLLAGYPASPQALDEMNAALALGEAVDPTVRGLVLYRHNDYANAEPAFRQQVDAAPNAPASAEAYYFLAAILESRGRLEEAKAFYARVPELDPQSALADDALWWRARLLEDGGDRGEAAALFDRIAAQYPASPFAPDAAFRHGVLEYRAGSYGAAAALWERDLAATPDPAQRSRLTLWRAKALLKAGDRAAARPLLEQLAAEAEDDYAGVRARSLLEGHHEVPKSDVESKIDLTPAFDWAAAEAWLSQRTARPISDAAWASDARWLRAQELWLVGRTAYAEAEVFNLIESLAQDPIAMYTLSRRLLGEGRIGMSARAG
;
A
#
# COMPACT_ATOMS: atom_id res chain seq x y z
N MET A 1 15.55 -6.42 -4.33
CA MET A 1 14.07 -6.33 -4.41
C MET A 1 13.69 -6.60 -5.86
N ARG A 2 13.34 -7.85 -6.18
CA ARG A 2 13.15 -8.34 -7.57
C ARG A 2 11.80 -7.85 -8.12
N LEU A 3 11.75 -7.60 -9.43
CA LEU A 3 10.62 -7.04 -10.18
C LEU A 3 9.29 -7.77 -9.88
N PRO A 4 8.17 -7.07 -9.59
CA PRO A 4 6.85 -7.64 -9.80
C PRO A 4 6.57 -7.74 -11.31
N PRO A 5 5.84 -8.78 -11.77
CA PRO A 5 5.53 -8.96 -13.18
C PRO A 5 4.57 -7.87 -13.68
N PHE A 6 4.95 -7.16 -14.74
CA PHE A 6 4.04 -6.37 -15.55
C PHE A 6 3.00 -7.31 -16.19
N ARG A 7 1.73 -7.19 -15.78
CA ARG A 7 0.60 -7.79 -16.49
C ARG A 7 0.11 -6.78 -17.53
N LEU A 8 0.47 -6.98 -18.79
CA LEU A 8 -0.28 -6.40 -19.91
C LEU A 8 -1.57 -7.22 -20.08
N SER A 9 -2.65 -6.77 -19.47
CA SER A 9 -4.00 -7.19 -19.85
C SER A 9 -4.35 -6.55 -21.19
N ALA A 10 -4.63 -7.39 -22.19
CA ALA A 10 -5.17 -6.97 -23.49
C ALA A 10 -6.45 -6.12 -23.31
N PRO A 11 -6.71 -5.13 -24.18
CA PRO A 11 -7.91 -4.30 -24.07
C PRO A 11 -9.14 -5.13 -24.44
N ALA A 12 -10.07 -5.27 -23.51
CA ALA A 12 -11.43 -5.67 -23.81
C ALA A 12 -12.10 -4.54 -24.62
N ALA A 13 -12.55 -4.86 -25.83
CA ALA A 13 -13.34 -3.97 -26.66
C ALA A 13 -14.68 -3.64 -25.96
N LEU A 14 -14.88 -2.38 -25.58
CA LEU A 14 -16.19 -1.83 -25.25
C LEU A 14 -16.81 -1.24 -26.52
N PRO A 15 -18.06 -1.56 -26.88
CA PRO A 15 -18.72 -0.95 -28.02
C PRO A 15 -19.16 0.47 -27.64
N ILE A 16 -18.64 1.47 -28.37
CA ILE A 16 -19.12 2.85 -28.34
C ILE A 16 -20.47 2.88 -29.07
N LEU A 17 -21.55 3.17 -28.34
CA LEU A 17 -22.86 3.45 -28.89
C LEU A 17 -22.85 4.85 -29.51
N LEU A 18 -22.68 4.92 -30.84
CA LEU A 18 -22.85 6.12 -31.64
C LEU A 18 -24.34 6.41 -31.81
N LEU A 19 -24.86 7.49 -31.22
CA LEU A 19 -26.17 8.05 -31.55
C LEU A 19 -25.96 9.26 -32.47
N ILE A 20 -26.18 9.02 -33.76
CA ILE A 20 -26.29 10.02 -34.82
C ILE A 20 -27.70 10.61 -34.74
N VAL A 21 -27.82 11.93 -34.56
CA VAL A 21 -29.02 12.66 -34.98
C VAL A 21 -28.58 13.73 -35.97
N ALA A 22 -29.02 13.54 -37.21
CA ALA A 22 -28.91 14.51 -38.30
C ALA A 22 -30.03 15.55 -38.17
N ALA A 23 -29.71 16.83 -38.36
CA ALA A 23 -30.65 17.82 -38.90
C ALA A 23 -29.87 18.98 -39.52
N CYS A 24 -30.08 19.19 -40.83
CA CYS A 24 -29.60 20.34 -41.58
C CYS A 24 -30.64 21.47 -41.61
N SER A 25 -30.11 22.70 -41.57
CA SER A 25 -30.52 23.93 -42.28
C SER A 25 -31.87 24.62 -42.01
N GLY A 26 -31.81 25.93 -41.71
CA GLY A 26 -32.79 26.92 -42.15
C GLY A 26 -33.08 28.07 -41.17
N ASP A 27 -32.30 29.15 -41.27
CA ASP A 27 -32.56 30.59 -41.04
C ASP A 27 -33.72 31.08 -40.12
N ASP A 28 -33.37 31.85 -39.08
CA ASP A 28 -33.54 33.33 -38.98
C ASP A 28 -33.75 33.85 -37.53
N ALA A 29 -33.05 34.96 -37.23
CA ALA A 29 -33.27 35.97 -36.18
C ALA A 29 -32.97 35.67 -34.68
N THR A 30 -31.82 36.22 -34.22
CA THR A 30 -31.30 36.51 -32.85
C THR A 30 -32.22 37.42 -32.00
N PRO A 31 -32.11 37.56 -30.63
CA PRO A 31 -30.86 37.78 -29.83
C PRO A 31 -30.84 37.16 -28.41
N GLY A 32 -29.75 37.07 -27.65
CA GLY A 32 -28.34 37.43 -27.81
C GLY A 32 -27.57 36.97 -26.57
N VAL A 33 -26.31 36.55 -26.73
CA VAL A 33 -25.38 36.36 -25.62
C VAL A 33 -24.05 36.99 -26.04
N GLN A 34 -23.61 37.97 -25.26
CA GLN A 34 -22.31 38.60 -25.41
C GLN A 34 -21.21 37.57 -25.15
N VAL A 35 -20.32 37.43 -26.12
CA VAL A 35 -19.03 36.75 -25.94
C VAL A 35 -18.03 37.79 -25.46
N THR A 36 -17.47 37.58 -24.28
CA THR A 36 -16.30 38.33 -23.76
C THR A 36 -15.08 37.39 -23.75
N PRO A 37 -13.88 37.84 -24.16
CA PRO A 37 -12.77 36.94 -24.47
C PRO A 37 -12.06 36.39 -23.23
N LEU A 38 -11.53 35.17 -23.38
CA LEU A 38 -10.62 34.50 -22.46
C LEU A 38 -9.31 35.30 -22.35
N GLY A 39 -9.07 35.87 -21.17
CA GLY A 39 -7.80 36.51 -20.84
C GLY A 39 -7.74 36.94 -19.39
N GLN A 40 -7.47 36.02 -18.47
CA GLN A 40 -6.84 36.32 -17.18
C GLN A 40 -5.89 35.18 -16.79
N THR A 41 -4.65 35.56 -16.51
CA THR A 41 -3.58 34.79 -15.87
C THR A 41 -4.05 34.08 -14.60
N PRO A 42 -3.39 32.99 -14.17
CA PRO A 42 -3.78 32.26 -12.96
C PRO A 42 -3.76 33.19 -11.75
N THR A 43 -4.92 33.32 -11.09
CA THR A 43 -5.07 34.02 -9.82
C THR A 43 -4.14 33.40 -8.78
N ALA A 44 -3.40 34.24 -8.06
CA ALA A 44 -2.58 33.85 -6.93
C ALA A 44 -3.40 33.03 -5.91
N PRO A 45 -2.77 32.08 -5.17
CA PRO A 45 -3.44 31.32 -4.13
C PRO A 45 -4.08 32.25 -3.09
N PRO A 46 -5.20 31.84 -2.46
CA PRO A 46 -5.89 32.66 -1.48
C PRO A 46 -4.92 33.07 -0.37
N GLN A 47 -4.86 34.37 -0.11
CA GLN A 47 -4.14 34.94 1.02
C GLN A 47 -4.64 34.30 2.31
N ALA A 48 -3.71 34.06 3.24
CA ALA A 48 -3.99 33.61 4.60
C ALA A 48 -5.19 34.38 5.17
N THR A 49 -6.28 33.64 5.41
CA THR A 49 -7.48 34.14 6.09
C THR A 49 -7.04 34.74 7.41
N ALA A 50 -7.37 36.01 7.64
CA ALA A 50 -7.08 36.69 8.89
C ALA A 50 -7.62 35.84 10.05
N THR A 51 -6.72 35.35 10.91
CA THR A 51 -7.07 34.61 12.12
C THR A 51 -7.92 35.51 13.00
N GLU A 52 -9.20 35.15 13.24
CA GLU A 52 -10.05 35.94 14.12
C GLU A 52 -9.38 36.08 15.51
N PRO A 53 -9.52 37.26 16.15
CA PRO A 53 -8.85 37.53 17.41
C PRO A 53 -9.23 36.53 18.53
N PRO A 54 -8.36 36.36 19.55
CA PRO A 54 -8.65 35.51 20.71
C PRO A 54 -10.00 35.89 21.35
N GLY A 55 -10.88 34.90 21.58
CA GLY A 55 -12.17 35.08 22.25
C GLY A 55 -13.42 35.09 21.36
N ALA A 56 -13.30 34.92 20.04
CA ALA A 56 -14.45 34.61 19.19
C ALA A 56 -15.02 33.21 19.53
N VAL A 57 -16.32 32.99 19.32
CA VAL A 57 -17.01 31.73 19.64
C VAL A 57 -17.75 31.23 18.41
N LEU A 58 -17.62 29.94 18.12
CA LEU A 58 -18.35 29.31 17.03
C LEU A 58 -19.87 29.37 17.30
N THR A 59 -20.61 29.97 16.39
CA THR A 59 -22.07 30.15 16.54
C THR A 59 -22.81 29.05 15.78
N PRO A 60 -23.74 28.30 16.41
CA PRO A 60 -24.51 27.26 15.72
C PRO A 60 -25.47 27.85 14.68
N GLN A 61 -25.83 27.05 13.68
CA GLN A 61 -26.84 27.45 12.70
C GLN A 61 -28.18 27.79 13.39
N PRO A 62 -28.79 28.95 13.08
CA PRO A 62 -30.04 29.37 13.71
C PRO A 62 -31.16 28.34 13.52
N GLY A 63 -31.82 27.96 14.62
CA GLY A 63 -32.99 27.07 14.61
C GLY A 63 -32.68 25.58 14.53
N LEU A 64 -31.43 25.18 14.27
CA LEU A 64 -31.04 23.78 14.24
C LEU A 64 -31.01 23.20 15.66
N ARG A 65 -31.72 22.09 15.88
CA ARG A 65 -31.74 21.30 17.11
C ARG A 65 -31.96 19.84 16.77
N GLY A 66 -31.39 18.93 17.54
CA GLY A 66 -31.65 17.50 17.41
C GLY A 66 -30.91 16.68 18.45
N GLU A 67 -30.94 15.37 18.29
CA GLU A 67 -30.37 14.40 19.22
C GLU A 67 -29.03 13.87 18.71
N LEU A 68 -28.18 13.42 19.63
CA LEU A 68 -26.86 12.88 19.32
C LEU A 68 -26.93 11.67 18.37
N ALA A 69 -27.99 10.86 18.46
CA ALA A 69 -28.20 9.70 17.61
C ALA A 69 -28.38 10.09 16.13
N ALA A 70 -29.13 11.16 15.85
CA ALA A 70 -29.32 11.67 14.49
C ALA A 70 -28.01 12.19 13.90
N ALA A 71 -27.19 12.89 14.70
CA ALA A 71 -25.88 13.35 14.25
C ALA A 71 -24.93 12.19 13.92
N ARG A 72 -24.93 11.12 14.73
CA ARG A 72 -24.14 9.90 14.46
C ARG A 72 -24.59 9.17 13.19
N GLN A 73 -25.89 9.14 12.94
CA GLN A 73 -26.42 8.54 11.73
C GLN A 73 -25.94 9.30 10.48
N LEU A 74 -26.01 10.64 10.50
CA LEU A 74 -25.51 11.47 9.41
C LEU A 74 -24.00 11.25 9.17
N GLU A 75 -23.21 11.16 10.24
CA GLU A 75 -21.79 10.82 10.13
C GLU A 75 -21.58 9.45 9.45
N ALA A 76 -22.32 8.42 9.88
CA ALA A 76 -22.23 7.07 9.33
C ALA A 76 -22.67 6.99 7.86
N GLU A 77 -23.62 7.83 7.44
CA GLU A 77 -24.08 7.96 6.05
C GLU A 77 -23.12 8.81 5.18
N GLY A 78 -22.08 9.39 5.78
CA GLY A 78 -21.11 10.25 5.08
C GLY A 78 -21.60 11.68 4.85
N ASN A 79 -22.73 12.08 5.46
CA ASN A 79 -23.24 13.45 5.41
C ASN A 79 -22.54 14.32 6.47
N ILE A 80 -21.22 14.52 6.28
CA ILE A 80 -20.32 15.07 7.29
C ILE A 80 -20.64 16.53 7.65
N GLU A 81 -20.97 17.39 6.67
CA GLU A 81 -21.31 18.80 6.93
C GLU A 81 -22.54 18.93 7.81
N LEU A 82 -23.62 18.21 7.49
CA LEU A 82 -24.84 18.25 8.29
C LEU A 82 -24.65 17.61 9.68
N ALA A 83 -23.82 16.57 9.77
CA ALA A 83 -23.44 15.98 11.05
C ALA A 83 -22.71 17.02 11.93
N VAL A 84 -21.75 17.76 11.37
CA VAL A 84 -21.02 18.84 12.07
C VAL A 84 -21.99 19.91 12.54
N ASP A 85 -22.85 20.44 11.67
CA ASP A 85 -23.81 21.48 12.04
C ASP A 85 -24.68 21.05 13.22
N LEU A 86 -25.16 19.79 13.19
CA LEU A 86 -25.98 19.24 14.26
C LEU A 86 -25.20 19.02 15.56
N TYR A 87 -23.96 18.53 15.48
CA TYR A 87 -23.10 18.40 16.66
C TYR A 87 -22.77 19.76 17.29
N VAL A 88 -22.50 20.79 16.49
CA VAL A 88 -22.25 22.16 16.97
C VAL A 88 -23.50 22.71 17.67
N ALA A 89 -24.69 22.48 17.11
CA ALA A 89 -25.95 22.86 17.74
C ALA A 89 -26.20 22.16 19.08
N ILE A 90 -25.90 20.85 19.18
CA ILE A 90 -26.00 20.08 20.43
C ILE A 90 -24.98 20.58 21.46
N ALA A 91 -23.74 20.84 21.05
CA ALA A 91 -22.68 21.38 21.90
C ALA A 91 -23.04 22.73 22.54
N ALA A 92 -23.85 23.56 21.86
CA ALA A 92 -24.34 24.82 22.38
C ALA A 92 -25.47 24.70 23.43
N SER A 93 -26.13 23.54 23.52
CA SER A 93 -27.39 23.38 24.26
C SER A 93 -27.29 23.22 25.79
N ASN A 94 -26.07 23.22 26.37
CA ASN A 94 -25.81 22.95 27.80
C ASN A 94 -26.45 21.64 28.35
N GLY A 95 -26.83 20.72 27.47
CA GLY A 95 -27.41 19.41 27.83
C GLY A 95 -26.38 18.34 28.16
N PRO A 96 -26.83 17.13 28.54
CA PRO A 96 -25.95 16.01 28.93
C PRO A 96 -25.04 15.53 27.80
N ASP A 97 -25.44 15.71 26.54
CA ASP A 97 -24.67 15.31 25.36
C ASP A 97 -23.64 16.35 24.91
N ARG A 98 -23.54 17.51 25.60
CA ARG A 98 -22.67 18.63 25.22
C ARG A 98 -21.23 18.20 24.99
N SER A 99 -20.65 17.43 25.91
CA SER A 99 -19.24 17.00 25.79
C SER A 99 -19.02 16.09 24.59
N GLN A 100 -19.87 15.07 24.40
CA GLN A 100 -19.75 14.13 23.28
C GLN A 100 -19.92 14.85 21.93
N ALA A 101 -20.89 15.75 21.83
CA ALA A 101 -21.12 16.54 20.63
C ALA A 101 -19.97 17.52 20.35
N THR A 102 -19.38 18.14 21.37
CA THR A 102 -18.24 19.05 21.21
C THR A 102 -17.03 18.33 20.63
N LEU A 103 -16.68 17.16 21.16
CA LEU A 103 -15.56 16.35 20.67
C LEU A 103 -15.81 15.83 19.25
N ALA A 104 -17.02 15.36 18.97
CA ALA A 104 -17.40 14.88 17.64
C ALA A 104 -17.36 16.01 16.59
N ALA A 105 -17.95 17.17 16.89
CA ALA A 105 -17.89 18.35 16.03
C ALA A 105 -16.44 18.77 15.75
N ALA A 106 -15.62 18.91 16.80
CA ALA A 106 -14.24 19.36 16.63
C ALA A 106 -13.38 18.37 15.81
N ARG A 107 -13.55 17.07 16.02
CA ARG A 107 -12.91 16.03 15.19
C ARG A 107 -13.28 16.21 13.72
N LEU A 108 -14.58 16.28 13.42
CA LEU A 108 -15.06 16.40 12.04
C LEU A 108 -14.68 17.74 11.39
N LEU A 109 -14.66 18.84 12.15
CA LEU A 109 -14.17 20.13 11.66
C LEU A 109 -12.69 20.07 11.25
N LEU A 110 -11.86 19.33 11.98
CA LEU A 110 -10.46 19.10 11.57
C LEU A 110 -10.34 18.18 10.35
N GLU A 111 -11.24 17.21 10.18
CA GLU A 111 -11.31 16.37 8.98
C GLU A 111 -11.76 17.16 7.74
N LEU A 112 -12.62 18.17 7.93
CA LEU A 112 -13.07 19.10 6.88
C LEU A 112 -12.08 20.26 6.63
N GLU A 113 -10.87 20.21 7.20
CA GLU A 113 -9.87 21.28 7.08
C GLU A 113 -10.39 22.67 7.53
N ARG A 114 -11.25 22.67 8.57
CA ARG A 114 -11.78 23.89 9.24
C ARG A 114 -11.18 24.08 10.63
N PRO A 115 -9.84 24.24 10.77
CA PRO A 115 -9.18 24.29 12.07
C PRO A 115 -9.54 25.55 12.87
N GLN A 116 -9.91 26.64 12.19
CA GLN A 116 -10.38 27.85 12.86
C GLN A 116 -11.68 27.60 13.64
N ASP A 117 -12.65 26.93 13.03
CA ASP A 117 -13.93 26.62 13.69
C ASP A 117 -13.73 25.64 14.85
N ALA A 118 -12.86 24.64 14.68
CA ALA A 118 -12.48 23.72 15.75
C ALA A 118 -11.84 24.46 16.93
N ARG A 119 -10.95 25.43 16.67
CA ARG A 119 -10.35 26.29 17.70
C ARG A 119 -11.43 27.07 18.46
N LEU A 120 -12.30 27.78 17.75
CA LEU A 120 -13.38 28.59 18.33
C LEU A 120 -14.36 27.77 19.18
N LEU A 121 -14.59 26.51 18.80
CA LEU A 121 -15.41 25.58 19.56
C LEU A 121 -14.70 25.08 20.84
N LEU A 122 -13.40 24.80 20.77
CA LEU A 122 -12.65 24.11 21.83
C LEU A 122 -11.99 25.02 22.86
N GLU A 123 -11.63 26.26 22.52
CA GLU A 123 -11.05 27.22 23.46
C GLU A 123 -11.90 27.41 24.74
N PRO A 124 -13.19 27.79 24.64
CA PRO A 124 -14.03 27.93 25.84
C PRO A 124 -14.27 26.59 26.54
N PHE A 125 -14.27 25.48 25.80
CA PHE A 125 -14.50 24.14 26.37
C PHE A 125 -13.31 23.65 27.21
N THR A 126 -12.09 23.92 26.78
CA THR A 126 -10.84 23.50 27.44
C THR A 126 -10.37 24.44 28.55
N ALA A 127 -10.93 25.66 28.60
CA ALA A 127 -10.71 26.64 29.67
C ALA A 127 -11.53 26.34 30.95
N ARG A 128 -12.43 25.36 30.91
CA ARG A 128 -13.24 24.96 32.06
C ARG A 128 -12.36 24.37 33.19
N PRO A 129 -12.58 24.75 34.46
CA PRO A 129 -11.79 24.26 35.59
C PRO A 129 -12.05 22.79 35.94
N ASP A 130 -13.20 22.24 35.53
CA ASP A 130 -13.65 20.87 35.78
C ASP A 130 -13.34 19.88 34.65
N LEU A 131 -12.46 20.24 33.71
CA LEU A 131 -12.09 19.40 32.56
C LEU A 131 -11.46 18.07 33.04
N ALA A 132 -12.16 16.95 32.81
CA ALA A 132 -11.73 15.62 33.28
C ALA A 132 -12.24 14.50 32.36
N GLY A 133 -11.75 13.27 32.59
CA GLY A 133 -12.24 12.09 31.88
C GLY A 133 -12.03 12.18 30.36
N SER A 134 -13.07 11.86 29.59
CA SER A 134 -13.06 11.95 28.12
C SER A 134 -12.91 13.37 27.60
N ASP A 135 -13.30 14.38 28.36
CA ASP A 135 -13.26 15.77 27.92
C ASP A 135 -11.82 16.28 27.74
N LEU A 136 -10.84 15.63 28.38
CA LEU A 136 -9.42 15.91 28.17
C LEU A 136 -8.95 15.67 26.73
N ALA A 137 -9.66 14.85 25.94
CA ALA A 137 -9.42 14.68 24.50
C ALA A 137 -9.53 16.00 23.72
N ALA A 138 -10.30 16.98 24.23
CA ALA A 138 -10.39 18.32 23.67
C ALA A 138 -9.04 19.06 23.63
N LEU A 139 -8.12 18.77 24.58
CA LEU A 139 -6.78 19.37 24.58
C LEU A 139 -5.97 18.92 23.36
N TYR A 140 -6.03 17.63 23.01
CA TYR A 140 -5.39 17.10 21.81
C TYR A 140 -6.01 17.75 20.56
N LEU A 141 -7.33 17.72 20.44
CA LEU A 141 -8.02 18.30 19.28
C LEU A 141 -7.71 19.80 19.12
N LEU A 142 -7.65 20.56 20.22
CA LEU A 142 -7.29 21.98 20.19
C LEU A 142 -5.82 22.17 19.80
N ALA A 143 -4.92 21.32 20.28
CA ALA A 143 -3.52 21.34 19.89
C ALA A 143 -3.35 21.10 18.37
N ARG A 144 -4.14 20.18 17.79
CA ARG A 144 -4.19 19.94 16.34
C ARG A 144 -4.75 21.14 15.57
N ALA A 145 -5.80 21.78 16.09
CA ALA A 145 -6.37 22.98 15.49
C ALA A 145 -5.33 24.11 15.43
N TYR A 146 -4.61 24.36 16.53
CA TYR A 146 -3.52 25.33 16.56
C TYR A 146 -2.38 24.98 15.60
N ALA A 147 -1.97 23.70 15.54
CA ALA A 147 -0.92 23.25 14.62
C ALA A 147 -1.31 23.47 13.15
N ALA A 148 -2.56 23.19 12.79
CA ALA A 148 -3.08 23.42 11.43
C ALA A 148 -3.22 24.92 11.07
N LEU A 149 -3.14 25.81 12.06
CA LEU A 149 -3.13 27.27 11.90
C LEU A 149 -1.71 27.86 12.04
N ASP A 150 -0.66 27.02 12.06
CA ASP A 150 0.73 27.40 12.33
C ASP A 150 0.95 28.14 13.66
N MET A 151 0.01 28.00 14.61
CA MET A 151 0.08 28.56 15.97
C MET A 151 0.86 27.59 16.88
N TRP A 152 2.16 27.43 16.61
CA TRP A 152 2.98 26.36 17.18
C TRP A 152 3.15 26.45 18.71
N ALA A 153 3.22 27.66 19.27
CA ALA A 153 3.39 27.86 20.72
C ALA A 153 2.12 27.46 21.49
N GLU A 154 0.96 27.85 20.98
CA GLU A 154 -0.35 27.52 21.52
C GLU A 154 -0.65 26.03 21.38
N SER A 155 -0.29 25.44 20.23
CA SER A 155 -0.35 24.00 20.01
C SER A 155 0.46 23.23 21.05
N LEU A 156 1.72 23.63 21.24
CA LEU A 156 2.61 23.00 22.21
C LEU A 156 2.05 23.08 23.63
N ALA A 157 1.49 24.23 24.04
CA ALA A 157 0.89 24.39 25.35
C ALA A 157 -0.28 23.43 25.60
N GLN A 158 -1.11 23.16 24.59
CA GLN A 158 -2.21 22.19 24.73
C GLN A 158 -1.71 20.75 24.72
N TYR A 159 -0.71 20.42 23.89
CA TYR A 159 -0.08 19.11 23.93
C TYR A 159 0.59 18.83 25.29
N ASP A 160 1.25 19.83 25.90
CA ASP A 160 1.84 19.72 27.24
C ASP A 160 0.78 19.35 28.29
N ARG A 161 -0.36 20.04 28.29
CA ARG A 161 -1.49 19.71 29.18
C ARG A 161 -2.04 18.31 28.91
N TYR A 162 -2.16 17.91 27.65
CA TYR A 162 -2.67 16.59 27.28
C TYR A 162 -1.73 15.46 27.74
N VAL A 163 -0.42 15.54 27.47
CA VAL A 163 0.51 14.46 27.86
C VAL A 163 0.64 14.33 29.38
N GLN A 164 0.52 15.45 30.12
CA GLN A 164 0.50 15.44 31.59
C GLN A 164 -0.75 14.77 32.18
N SER A 165 -1.85 14.71 31.41
CA SER A 165 -3.10 14.10 31.87
C SER A 165 -3.09 12.57 31.91
N GLY A 166 -2.08 11.92 31.31
CA GLY A 166 -1.95 10.46 31.29
C GLY A 166 -3.01 9.71 30.48
N ARG A 167 -3.70 10.40 29.56
CA ARG A 167 -4.71 9.80 28.68
C ARG A 167 -4.13 8.71 27.77
N PRO A 168 -4.92 7.71 27.32
CA PRO A 168 -4.39 6.56 26.58
C PRO A 168 -3.58 6.89 25.33
N ALA A 169 -3.89 7.99 24.62
CA ALA A 169 -3.19 8.42 23.41
C ALA A 169 -1.95 9.30 23.68
N ALA A 170 -1.49 9.45 24.94
CA ALA A 170 -0.31 10.25 25.29
C ALA A 170 0.94 9.86 24.49
N ALA A 171 1.12 8.56 24.21
CA ALA A 171 2.23 8.07 23.38
C ALA A 171 2.28 8.77 22.02
N TYR A 172 1.14 8.89 21.32
CA TYR A 172 1.03 9.56 20.02
C TYR A 172 0.96 11.08 20.13
N ALA A 173 0.43 11.61 21.22
CA ALA A 173 0.49 13.05 21.48
C ALA A 173 1.94 13.54 21.57
N HIS A 174 2.88 12.74 22.08
CA HIS A 174 4.30 13.07 22.04
C HIS A 174 4.87 13.16 20.62
N LEU A 175 4.39 12.34 19.67
CA LEU A 175 4.79 12.42 18.27
C LEU A 175 4.34 13.76 17.66
N ASP A 176 3.07 14.11 17.80
CA ASP A 176 2.52 15.35 17.27
C ASP A 176 3.11 16.59 17.95
N ARG A 177 3.27 16.55 19.28
CA ARG A 177 3.97 17.57 20.07
C ARG A 177 5.37 17.86 19.55
N SER A 178 6.08 16.82 19.10
CA SER A 178 7.43 16.95 18.56
C SER A 178 7.48 17.74 17.26
N GLN A 179 6.42 17.70 16.46
CA GLN A 179 6.32 18.52 15.25
C GLN A 179 6.24 20.01 15.60
N ALA A 180 5.42 20.38 16.59
CA ALA A 180 5.36 21.76 17.11
C ALA A 180 6.72 22.21 17.69
N LEU A 181 7.43 21.32 18.39
CA LEU A 181 8.78 21.61 18.90
C LEU A 181 9.80 21.85 17.79
N ILE A 182 9.79 21.03 16.73
CA ILE A 182 10.66 21.20 15.56
C ILE A 182 10.38 22.55 14.88
N ALA A 183 9.09 22.89 14.67
CA ALA A 183 8.70 24.17 14.07
C ALA A 183 9.18 25.38 14.89
N LEU A 184 9.26 25.24 16.21
CA LEU A 184 9.79 26.25 17.14
C LEU A 184 11.33 26.23 17.28
N GLY A 185 12.04 25.40 16.51
CA GLY A 185 13.51 25.25 16.60
C GLY A 185 13.99 24.52 17.85
N ARG A 186 13.10 23.82 18.57
CA ARG A 186 13.38 23.11 19.84
C ARG A 186 13.63 21.61 19.59
N GLY A 187 14.52 21.30 18.64
CA GLY A 187 14.75 19.93 18.17
C GLY A 187 15.22 18.93 19.24
N THR A 188 16.03 19.35 20.20
CA THR A 188 16.47 18.47 21.31
C THR A 188 15.33 18.06 22.22
N GLU A 189 14.38 18.96 22.50
CA GLU A 189 13.18 18.66 23.28
C GLU A 189 12.20 17.77 22.51
N ALA A 190 12.15 17.92 21.18
CA ALA A 190 11.39 17.03 20.30
C ALA A 190 11.91 15.60 20.41
N VAL A 191 13.23 15.40 20.38
CA VAL A 191 13.84 14.06 20.57
C VAL A 191 13.45 13.45 21.92
N SER A 192 13.54 14.21 23.02
CA SER A 192 13.14 13.71 24.34
C SER A 192 11.66 13.32 24.39
N ALA A 193 10.79 14.12 23.76
CA ALA A 193 9.36 13.81 23.67
C ALA A 193 9.10 12.50 22.89
N LEU A 194 9.76 12.31 21.76
CA LEU A 194 9.65 11.08 20.96
C LEU A 194 10.09 9.85 21.74
N GLN A 195 11.19 9.95 22.50
CA GLN A 195 11.66 8.88 23.38
C GLN A 195 10.65 8.56 24.48
N THR A 196 10.04 9.58 25.10
CA THR A 196 8.95 9.37 26.07
C THR A 196 7.76 8.66 25.42
N GLY A 197 7.31 9.10 24.25
CA GLY A 197 6.19 8.49 23.54
C GLY A 197 6.44 7.02 23.19
N LEU A 198 7.65 6.68 22.71
CA LEU A 198 8.06 5.29 22.49
C LEU A 198 8.07 4.47 23.80
N GLY A 199 8.52 5.06 24.91
CA GLY A 199 8.55 4.42 26.22
C GLY A 199 7.17 4.10 26.80
N LEU A 200 6.13 4.84 26.41
CA LEU A 200 4.74 4.55 26.74
C LEU A 200 4.16 3.37 25.93
N GLY A 201 4.95 2.78 25.03
CA GLY A 201 4.56 1.75 24.08
C GLY A 201 3.82 2.34 22.90
N VAL A 202 4.02 1.82 21.69
CA VAL A 202 3.27 2.15 20.45
C VAL A 202 3.20 0.90 19.57
N ALA A 203 2.22 0.84 18.67
CA ALA A 203 2.15 -0.21 17.67
C ALA A 203 3.46 -0.28 16.84
N PRO A 204 3.98 -1.48 16.50
CA PRO A 204 5.18 -1.64 15.69
C PRO A 204 5.15 -0.81 14.39
N ALA A 205 4.02 -0.80 13.69
CA ALA A 205 3.82 -0.02 12.47
C ALA A 205 4.04 1.49 12.66
N MET A 206 3.90 2.00 13.90
CA MET A 206 4.06 3.41 14.22
C MET A 206 5.48 3.78 14.65
N ARG A 207 6.33 2.82 15.04
CA ARG A 207 7.72 3.09 15.47
C ARG A 207 8.52 3.84 14.42
N ARG A 208 8.31 3.46 13.15
CA ARG A 208 8.88 4.16 11.98
C ARG A 208 8.67 5.67 12.04
N SER A 209 7.45 6.14 12.34
CA SER A 209 7.12 7.58 12.39
C SER A 209 7.87 8.31 13.51
N PHE A 210 8.11 7.65 14.64
CA PHE A 210 8.91 8.20 15.73
C PHE A 210 10.39 8.29 15.36
N LEU A 211 10.95 7.24 14.75
CA LEU A 211 12.35 7.22 14.32
C LEU A 211 12.61 8.27 13.22
N SER A 212 11.71 8.38 12.25
CA SER A 212 11.81 9.39 11.19
C SER A 212 11.74 10.81 11.74
N THR A 213 10.80 11.09 12.65
CA THR A 213 10.71 12.41 13.31
C THR A 213 11.92 12.66 14.21
N THR A 214 12.51 11.62 14.81
CA THR A 214 13.73 11.74 15.64
C THR A 214 14.92 12.19 14.79
N ALA A 215 15.10 11.60 13.62
CA ALA A 215 16.17 11.99 12.70
C ALA A 215 16.01 13.44 12.24
N GLN A 216 14.78 13.84 11.87
CA GLN A 216 14.46 15.22 11.50
C GLN A 216 14.66 16.21 12.65
N ALA A 217 14.34 15.82 13.89
CA ALA A 217 14.55 16.64 15.07
C ALA A 217 16.05 16.90 15.36
N TYR A 218 16.90 15.88 15.22
CA TYR A 218 18.35 16.07 15.31
C TYR A 218 18.88 16.96 14.19
N GLU A 219 18.36 16.80 12.98
CA GLU A 219 18.74 17.64 11.84
C GLU A 219 18.37 19.12 12.07
N ALA A 220 17.13 19.38 12.50
CA ALA A 220 16.66 20.73 12.84
C ALA A 220 17.43 21.35 14.02
N ALA A 221 17.97 20.52 14.92
CA ALA A 221 18.84 20.96 16.01
C ALA A 221 20.30 21.22 15.56
N GLY A 222 20.65 20.97 14.30
CA GLY A 222 22.03 21.08 13.80
C GLY A 222 22.98 20.01 14.33
N LEU A 223 22.45 18.92 14.92
CA LEU A 223 23.23 17.83 15.50
C LEU A 223 23.52 16.76 14.44
N THR A 224 24.38 17.09 13.47
CA THR A 224 24.63 16.25 12.27
C THR A 224 25.03 14.81 12.62
N ALA A 225 25.90 14.61 13.61
CA ALA A 225 26.35 13.26 13.99
C ALA A 225 25.19 12.39 14.53
N ASP A 226 24.31 12.97 15.34
CA ASP A 226 23.14 12.28 15.88
C ASP A 226 22.07 12.06 14.82
N ALA A 227 21.88 13.02 13.91
CA ALA A 227 20.98 12.86 12.76
C ALA A 227 21.43 11.70 11.85
N LEU A 228 22.72 11.61 11.53
CA LEU A 228 23.28 10.51 10.75
C LEU A 228 23.08 9.15 11.43
N ARG A 229 23.22 9.07 12.76
CA ARG A 229 22.91 7.84 13.52
C ARG A 229 21.42 7.51 13.44
N ALA A 230 20.55 8.48 13.71
CA ALA A 230 19.11 8.29 13.69
C ALA A 230 18.58 7.86 12.30
N TYR A 231 19.14 8.37 11.20
CA TYR A 231 18.80 7.89 9.86
C TYR A 231 19.23 6.44 9.63
N ARG A 232 20.39 6.02 10.14
CA ARG A 232 20.80 4.60 10.07
C ARG A 232 19.89 3.70 10.90
N ASP A 233 19.47 4.14 12.08
CA ASP A 233 18.54 3.41 12.94
C ASP A 233 17.17 3.25 12.24
N LEU A 234 16.69 4.31 11.57
CA LEU A 234 15.46 4.25 10.76
C LEU A 234 15.56 3.19 9.65
N MET A 235 16.69 3.11 8.96
CA MET A 235 16.92 2.11 7.90
C MET A 235 16.97 0.68 8.45
N ALA A 236 17.53 0.51 9.65
CA ALA A 236 17.62 -0.79 10.30
C ALA A 236 16.23 -1.30 10.73
N GLU A 237 15.35 -0.42 11.21
CA GLU A 237 13.97 -0.77 11.57
C GLU A 237 13.09 -0.99 10.33
N SER A 238 13.26 -0.18 9.28
CA SER A 238 12.40 -0.19 8.11
C SER A 238 13.20 -0.05 6.83
N ALA A 239 13.40 -1.18 6.14
CA ALA A 239 14.09 -1.22 4.85
C ALA A 239 13.41 -0.35 3.77
N GLY A 240 12.11 -0.07 3.91
CA GLY A 240 11.37 0.83 3.02
C GLY A 240 11.76 2.31 3.16
N ASP A 241 12.39 2.71 4.27
CA ASP A 241 12.88 4.07 4.50
C ASP A 241 14.31 4.29 4.01
N ALA A 242 15.00 3.23 3.59
CA ALA A 242 16.36 3.31 3.11
C ALA A 242 16.59 4.33 1.98
N PRO A 243 15.71 4.49 0.97
CA PRO A 243 15.92 5.52 -0.04
C PRO A 243 15.92 6.93 0.55
N PHE A 244 14.95 7.22 1.42
CA PHE A 244 14.83 8.50 2.09
C PHE A 244 16.04 8.77 3.00
N ALA A 245 16.38 7.83 3.87
CA ALA A 245 17.48 7.96 4.80
C ALA A 245 18.85 8.06 4.11
N LEU A 246 19.12 7.25 3.08
CA LEU A 246 20.37 7.35 2.31
C LEU A 246 20.50 8.70 1.60
N GLY A 247 19.42 9.21 1.01
CA GLY A 247 19.41 10.55 0.41
C GLY A 247 19.77 11.63 1.44
N ARG A 248 19.12 11.62 2.62
CA ARG A 248 19.44 12.56 3.70
C ARG A 248 20.88 12.42 4.21
N ILE A 249 21.36 11.19 4.41
CA ILE A 249 22.74 10.91 4.82
C ILE A 249 23.74 11.45 3.80
N ALA A 250 23.54 11.17 2.50
CA ALA A 250 24.41 11.64 1.44
C ALA A 250 24.42 13.18 1.38
N ALA A 251 23.25 13.83 1.46
CA ALA A 251 23.13 15.28 1.48
C ALA A 251 23.86 15.91 2.68
N LEU A 252 23.64 15.39 3.90
CA LEU A 252 24.28 15.90 5.12
C LEU A 252 25.81 15.75 5.08
N LYS A 253 26.31 14.61 4.59
CA LYS A 253 27.76 14.38 4.41
C LYS A 253 28.36 15.27 3.34
N ARG A 254 27.66 15.46 2.21
CA ARG A 254 28.09 16.37 1.14
C ARG A 254 28.21 17.80 1.67
N GLN A 255 27.23 18.27 2.44
CA GLN A 255 27.25 19.60 3.05
C GLN A 255 28.38 19.79 4.07
N SER A 256 28.75 18.75 4.81
CA SER A 256 29.85 18.79 5.78
C SER A 256 31.23 18.53 5.14
N GLY A 257 31.30 18.24 3.84
CA GLY A 257 32.54 17.92 3.13
C GLY A 257 33.07 16.49 3.38
N ASP A 258 32.26 15.59 3.93
CA ASP A 258 32.61 14.18 4.13
C ASP A 258 32.49 13.41 2.81
N ALA A 259 33.64 13.10 2.19
CA ALA A 259 33.74 12.40 0.91
C ALA A 259 33.10 11.00 0.88
N SER A 260 32.80 10.40 2.04
CA SER A 260 32.10 9.11 2.09
C SER A 260 30.63 9.18 1.64
N TYR A 261 30.08 10.38 1.39
CA TYR A 261 28.74 10.55 0.80
C TYR A 261 28.57 9.79 -0.52
N VAL A 262 29.64 9.63 -1.30
CA VAL A 262 29.63 8.94 -2.59
C VAL A 262 29.24 7.46 -2.42
N ASP A 263 29.62 6.83 -1.31
CA ASP A 263 29.25 5.44 -1.04
C ASP A 263 27.77 5.30 -0.69
N ASP A 264 27.22 6.27 0.04
CA ASP A 264 25.79 6.32 0.36
C ASP A 264 24.96 6.61 -0.89
N LEU A 265 25.43 7.53 -1.76
CA LEU A 265 24.83 7.78 -3.07
C LEU A 265 24.85 6.52 -3.94
N ARG A 266 25.99 5.81 -4.03
CA ARG A 266 26.06 4.56 -4.80
C ARG A 266 25.08 3.51 -4.28
N ARG A 267 24.95 3.37 -2.95
CA ARG A 267 23.96 2.48 -2.32
C ARG A 267 22.53 2.89 -2.65
N LEU A 268 22.22 4.18 -2.65
CA LEU A 268 20.91 4.71 -3.03
C LEU A 268 20.58 4.37 -4.48
N LEU A 269 21.46 4.73 -5.42
CA LEU A 269 21.20 4.59 -6.85
C LEU A 269 21.12 3.12 -7.29
N ALA A 270 22.01 2.26 -6.79
CA ALA A 270 22.03 0.84 -7.17
C ALA A 270 20.99 0.01 -6.38
N GLY A 271 20.78 0.33 -5.10
CA GLY A 271 19.86 -0.43 -4.24
C GLY A 271 18.40 -0.04 -4.41
N TYR A 272 18.12 1.22 -4.75
CA TYR A 272 16.77 1.78 -4.79
C TYR A 272 16.50 2.62 -6.06
N PRO A 273 16.80 2.11 -7.27
CA PRO A 273 16.75 2.88 -8.51
C PRO A 273 15.36 3.37 -8.91
N ALA A 274 14.28 2.79 -8.34
CA ALA A 274 12.90 3.20 -8.60
C ALA A 274 12.39 4.28 -7.63
N SER A 275 13.20 4.70 -6.67
CA SER A 275 12.81 5.71 -5.69
C SER A 275 12.97 7.13 -6.27
N PRO A 276 12.06 8.06 -5.97
CA PRO A 276 12.24 9.48 -6.33
C PRO A 276 13.57 10.04 -5.83
N GLN A 277 14.00 9.63 -4.63
CA GLN A 277 15.27 10.06 -4.04
C GLN A 277 16.48 9.65 -4.88
N ALA A 278 16.47 8.47 -5.51
CA ALA A 278 17.54 8.07 -6.40
C ALA A 278 17.58 8.94 -7.66
N LEU A 279 16.44 9.28 -8.25
CA LEU A 279 16.39 10.19 -9.40
C LEU A 279 16.88 11.59 -9.03
N ASP A 280 16.37 12.14 -7.93
CA ASP A 280 16.70 13.49 -7.47
C ASP A 280 18.20 13.63 -7.15
N GLU A 281 18.77 12.70 -6.37
CA GLU A 281 20.19 12.74 -6.00
C GLU A 281 21.13 12.43 -7.17
N MET A 282 20.72 11.56 -8.11
CA MET A 282 21.47 11.35 -9.35
C MET A 282 21.51 12.63 -10.19
N ASN A 283 20.37 13.30 -10.36
CA ASN A 283 20.30 14.55 -11.11
C ASN A 283 21.12 15.66 -10.44
N ALA A 284 21.08 15.75 -9.11
CA ALA A 284 21.92 16.67 -8.36
C ALA A 284 23.42 16.40 -8.57
N ALA A 285 23.85 15.13 -8.52
CA ALA A 285 25.23 14.74 -8.78
C ALA A 285 25.67 15.10 -10.21
N LEU A 286 24.84 14.79 -11.21
CA LEU A 286 25.12 15.12 -12.62
C LEU A 286 25.18 16.64 -12.85
N ALA A 287 24.32 17.43 -12.20
CA ALA A 287 24.33 18.88 -12.29
C ALA A 287 25.61 19.51 -11.71
N LEU A 288 26.25 18.83 -10.75
CA LEU A 288 27.55 19.19 -10.19
C LEU A 288 28.73 18.68 -11.03
N GLY A 289 28.46 17.96 -12.13
CA GLY A 289 29.49 17.34 -12.97
C GLY A 289 30.11 16.08 -12.37
N GLU A 290 29.49 15.49 -11.35
CA GLU A 290 29.93 14.20 -10.78
C GLU A 290 29.65 13.06 -11.77
N ALA A 291 30.59 12.13 -11.91
CA ALA A 291 30.42 10.96 -12.75
C ALA A 291 29.51 9.94 -12.06
N VAL A 292 28.46 9.51 -12.75
CA VAL A 292 27.60 8.39 -12.34
C VAL A 292 27.82 7.24 -13.33
N ASP A 293 28.02 6.04 -12.80
CA ASP A 293 28.18 4.82 -13.60
C ASP A 293 27.06 4.71 -14.66
N PRO A 294 27.37 4.49 -15.96
CA PRO A 294 26.36 4.50 -17.02
C PRO A 294 25.28 3.44 -16.83
N THR A 295 25.61 2.28 -16.27
CA THR A 295 24.65 1.19 -16.00
C THR A 295 23.71 1.59 -14.87
N VAL A 296 24.25 2.12 -13.76
CA VAL A 296 23.45 2.61 -12.63
C VAL A 296 22.55 3.78 -13.05
N ARG A 297 23.08 4.73 -13.82
CA ARG A 297 22.30 5.85 -14.37
C ARG A 297 21.18 5.34 -15.28
N GLY A 298 21.51 4.43 -16.20
CA GLY A 298 20.53 3.79 -17.07
C GLY A 298 19.44 3.07 -16.29
N LEU A 299 19.81 2.37 -15.21
CA LEU A 299 18.87 1.65 -14.34
C LEU A 299 17.92 2.61 -13.62
N VAL A 300 18.41 3.70 -13.02
CA VAL A 300 17.55 4.71 -12.37
C VAL A 300 16.56 5.29 -13.38
N LEU A 301 17.02 5.71 -14.56
CA LEU A 301 16.18 6.27 -15.61
C LEU A 301 15.15 5.25 -16.13
N TYR A 302 15.56 4.00 -16.35
CA TYR A 302 14.68 2.92 -16.79
C TYR A 302 13.54 2.69 -15.78
N ARG A 303 13.85 2.68 -14.48
CA ARG A 303 12.85 2.49 -13.42
C ARG A 303 11.86 3.64 -13.30
N HIS A 304 12.23 4.82 -13.77
CA HIS A 304 11.36 5.99 -13.86
C HIS A 304 10.66 6.11 -15.23
N ASN A 305 10.73 5.07 -16.07
CA ASN A 305 10.19 5.00 -17.43
C ASN A 305 10.79 6.02 -18.41
N ASP A 306 11.93 6.62 -18.08
CA ASP A 306 12.65 7.51 -18.99
C ASP A 306 13.53 6.69 -19.94
N TYR A 307 12.88 5.97 -20.85
CA TYR A 307 13.57 5.13 -21.83
C TYR A 307 14.36 5.94 -22.86
N ALA A 308 14.05 7.23 -23.03
CA ALA A 308 14.76 8.11 -23.95
C ALA A 308 16.19 8.39 -23.44
N ASN A 309 16.35 8.59 -22.14
CA ASN A 309 17.66 8.81 -21.51
C ASN A 309 18.30 7.52 -20.98
N ALA A 310 17.52 6.48 -20.65
CA ALA A 310 18.06 5.20 -20.18
C ALA A 310 18.83 4.45 -21.28
N GLU A 311 18.29 4.40 -22.51
CA GLU A 311 18.95 3.71 -23.63
C GLU A 311 20.36 4.23 -23.92
N PRO A 312 20.60 5.55 -24.12
CA PRO A 312 21.95 6.03 -24.37
C PRO A 312 22.91 5.76 -23.20
N ALA A 313 22.41 5.74 -21.95
CA ALA A 313 23.24 5.38 -20.80
C ALA A 313 23.68 3.91 -20.82
N PHE A 314 22.78 2.98 -21.14
CA PHE A 314 23.16 1.57 -21.32
C PHE A 314 24.00 1.32 -22.56
N ARG A 315 23.73 2.03 -23.67
CA ARG A 315 24.57 1.99 -24.88
C ARG A 315 26.00 2.39 -24.58
N GLN A 316 26.20 3.45 -23.80
CA GLN A 316 27.54 3.85 -23.37
C GLN A 316 28.31 2.70 -22.68
N GLN A 317 27.64 1.87 -21.86
CA GLN A 317 28.27 0.70 -21.24
C GLN A 317 28.63 -0.38 -22.26
N VAL A 318 27.68 -0.78 -23.12
CA VAL A 318 27.92 -1.88 -24.07
C VAL A 318 28.87 -1.48 -25.20
N ASP A 319 28.92 -0.20 -25.58
CA ASP A 319 29.87 0.31 -26.58
C ASP A 319 31.30 0.34 -26.02
N ALA A 320 31.45 0.69 -24.74
CA ALA A 320 32.76 0.72 -24.08
C ALA A 320 33.29 -0.68 -23.75
N ALA A 321 32.41 -1.63 -23.42
CA ALA A 321 32.78 -2.96 -22.96
C ALA A 321 31.83 -4.08 -23.47
N PRO A 322 31.74 -4.33 -24.79
CA PRO A 322 30.71 -5.20 -25.38
C PRO A 322 30.78 -6.68 -24.99
N ASN A 323 31.94 -7.14 -24.51
CA ASN A 323 32.18 -8.54 -24.13
C ASN A 323 32.51 -8.71 -22.64
N ALA A 324 32.37 -7.66 -21.82
CA ALA A 324 32.63 -7.77 -20.39
C ALA A 324 31.41 -8.36 -19.67
N PRO A 325 31.61 -9.24 -18.66
CA PRO A 325 30.52 -9.71 -17.78
C PRO A 325 29.72 -8.56 -17.17
N ALA A 326 30.38 -7.45 -16.82
CA ALA A 326 29.74 -6.24 -16.27
C ALA A 326 28.71 -5.59 -17.21
N SER A 327 28.75 -5.89 -18.51
CA SER A 327 27.79 -5.34 -19.50
C SER A 327 26.52 -6.19 -19.63
N ALA A 328 26.45 -7.37 -19.00
CA ALA A 328 25.28 -8.25 -19.07
C ALA A 328 23.99 -7.54 -18.60
N GLU A 329 24.07 -6.73 -17.53
CA GLU A 329 22.93 -5.94 -17.04
C GLU A 329 22.46 -4.88 -18.05
N ALA A 330 23.40 -4.16 -18.68
CA ALA A 330 23.06 -3.19 -19.72
C ALA A 330 22.42 -3.85 -20.95
N TYR A 331 22.89 -5.04 -21.37
CA TYR A 331 22.26 -5.81 -22.44
C TYR A 331 20.82 -6.21 -22.09
N TYR A 332 20.56 -6.65 -20.87
CA TYR A 332 19.22 -7.00 -20.41
C TYR A 332 18.25 -5.80 -20.51
N PHE A 333 18.62 -4.64 -19.97
CA PHE A 333 17.73 -3.49 -19.99
C PHE A 333 17.58 -2.87 -21.39
N LEU A 334 18.61 -2.93 -22.24
CA LEU A 334 18.46 -2.57 -23.65
C LEU A 334 17.47 -3.49 -24.36
N ALA A 335 17.52 -4.80 -24.10
CA ALA A 335 16.55 -5.74 -24.66
C ALA A 335 15.12 -5.39 -24.23
N ALA A 336 14.90 -5.10 -22.95
CA ALA A 336 13.58 -4.72 -22.42
C ALA A 336 13.06 -3.40 -23.02
N ILE A 337 13.94 -2.39 -23.20
CA ILE A 337 13.57 -1.15 -23.89
C ILE A 337 13.19 -1.42 -25.34
N LEU A 338 13.97 -2.23 -26.07
CA LEU A 338 13.71 -2.59 -27.46
C LEU A 338 12.40 -3.38 -27.62
N GLU A 339 12.14 -4.31 -26.69
CA GLU A 339 10.88 -5.06 -26.60
C GLU A 339 9.68 -4.12 -26.45
N SER A 340 9.75 -3.16 -25.51
CA SER A 340 8.68 -2.17 -25.30
C SER A 340 8.38 -1.32 -26.54
N ARG A 341 9.34 -1.20 -27.46
CA ARG A 341 9.23 -0.46 -28.72
C ARG A 341 8.89 -1.36 -29.92
N GLY A 342 8.60 -2.64 -29.69
CA GLY A 342 8.26 -3.61 -30.73
C GLY A 342 9.45 -4.07 -31.59
N ARG A 343 10.69 -3.75 -31.22
CA ARG A 343 11.91 -4.20 -31.92
C ARG A 343 12.30 -5.61 -31.46
N LEU A 344 11.41 -6.57 -31.69
CA LEU A 344 11.45 -7.88 -31.06
C LEU A 344 12.68 -8.73 -31.44
N GLU A 345 13.15 -8.66 -32.69
CA GLU A 345 14.36 -9.41 -33.11
C GLU A 345 15.61 -8.92 -32.40
N GLU A 346 15.75 -7.59 -32.26
CA GLU A 346 16.87 -7.01 -31.54
C GLU A 346 16.75 -7.29 -30.04
N ALA A 347 15.55 -7.20 -29.46
CA ALA A 347 15.34 -7.59 -28.07
C ALA A 347 15.76 -9.05 -27.81
N LYS A 348 15.36 -10.01 -28.66
CA LYS A 348 15.78 -11.41 -28.57
C LYS A 348 17.32 -11.55 -28.65
N ALA A 349 17.97 -10.82 -29.55
CA ALA A 349 19.43 -10.84 -29.69
C ALA A 349 20.14 -10.27 -28.45
N PHE A 350 19.65 -9.16 -27.88
CA PHE A 350 20.22 -8.55 -26.69
C PHE A 350 19.98 -9.41 -25.44
N TYR A 351 18.80 -10.01 -25.27
CA TYR A 351 18.55 -10.98 -24.19
C TYR A 351 19.49 -12.20 -24.28
N ALA A 352 19.82 -12.66 -25.49
CA ALA A 352 20.75 -13.79 -25.67
C ALA A 352 22.17 -13.50 -25.14
N ARG A 353 22.62 -12.24 -25.19
CA ARG A 353 23.95 -11.83 -24.71
C ARG A 353 24.12 -11.98 -23.21
N VAL A 354 23.05 -11.86 -22.42
CA VAL A 354 23.13 -11.86 -20.95
C VAL A 354 23.72 -13.18 -20.42
N PRO A 355 23.12 -14.37 -20.68
CA PRO A 355 23.69 -15.64 -20.23
C PRO A 355 24.95 -16.07 -21.00
N GLU A 356 25.29 -15.43 -22.12
CA GLU A 356 26.56 -15.65 -22.84
C GLU A 356 27.73 -14.93 -22.15
N LEU A 357 27.50 -13.71 -21.66
CA LEU A 357 28.50 -12.88 -20.99
C LEU A 357 28.68 -13.25 -19.52
N ASP A 358 27.58 -13.52 -18.82
CA ASP A 358 27.59 -13.92 -17.43
C ASP A 358 26.45 -14.92 -17.14
N PRO A 359 26.73 -16.23 -17.26
CA PRO A 359 25.76 -17.28 -16.93
C PRO A 359 25.31 -17.26 -15.46
N GLN A 360 26.06 -16.60 -14.56
CA GLN A 360 25.76 -16.49 -13.13
C GLN A 360 25.11 -15.14 -12.78
N SER A 361 24.87 -14.28 -13.77
CA SER A 361 24.19 -13.00 -13.58
C SER A 361 22.82 -13.24 -12.95
N ALA A 362 22.44 -12.35 -12.03
CA ALA A 362 21.11 -12.34 -11.43
C ALA A 362 19.98 -12.04 -12.43
N LEU A 363 20.31 -11.75 -13.69
CA LEU A 363 19.38 -11.49 -14.80
C LEU A 363 19.48 -12.55 -15.91
N ALA A 364 20.32 -13.58 -15.76
CA ALA A 364 20.51 -14.59 -16.81
C ALA A 364 19.23 -15.41 -17.04
N ASP A 365 18.54 -15.80 -15.97
CA ASP A 365 17.26 -16.48 -16.01
C ASP A 365 16.12 -15.56 -16.49
N ASP A 366 16.07 -14.31 -16.03
CA ASP A 366 15.14 -13.30 -16.57
C ASP A 366 15.31 -13.14 -18.09
N ALA A 367 16.54 -13.01 -18.58
CA ALA A 367 16.82 -12.83 -20.01
C ALA A 367 16.39 -14.05 -20.84
N LEU A 368 16.65 -15.27 -20.34
CA LEU A 368 16.17 -16.50 -20.97
C LEU A 368 14.65 -16.56 -20.99
N TRP A 369 14.00 -16.18 -19.88
CA TRP A 369 12.54 -16.18 -19.75
C TRP A 369 11.88 -15.24 -20.74
N TRP A 370 12.30 -13.97 -20.77
CA TRP A 370 11.71 -12.98 -21.68
C TRP A 370 11.98 -13.32 -23.14
N ARG A 371 13.18 -13.80 -23.48
CA ARG A 371 13.45 -14.33 -24.82
C ARG A 371 12.53 -15.50 -25.18
N ALA A 372 12.34 -16.47 -24.27
CA ALA A 372 11.45 -17.61 -24.49
C ALA A 372 10.00 -17.18 -24.70
N ARG A 373 9.52 -16.18 -23.95
CA ARG A 373 8.18 -15.59 -24.10
C ARG A 373 8.02 -14.90 -25.45
N LEU A 374 9.01 -14.13 -25.90
CA LEU A 374 9.00 -13.51 -27.23
C LEU A 374 8.98 -14.55 -28.35
N LEU A 375 9.72 -15.65 -28.21
CA LEU A 375 9.68 -16.77 -29.16
C LEU A 375 8.34 -17.51 -29.14
N GLU A 376 7.77 -17.76 -27.95
CA GLU A 376 6.44 -18.37 -27.80
C GLU A 376 5.36 -17.52 -28.48
N ASP A 377 5.36 -16.21 -28.21
CA ASP A 377 4.39 -15.27 -28.75
C ASP A 377 4.60 -15.05 -30.26
N GLY A 378 5.84 -15.16 -30.75
CA GLY A 378 6.21 -15.14 -32.18
C GLY A 378 5.91 -16.43 -32.94
N GLY A 379 5.55 -17.52 -32.24
CA GLY A 379 5.23 -18.82 -32.84
C GLY A 379 6.39 -19.80 -32.95
N ASP A 380 7.61 -19.41 -32.56
CA ASP A 380 8.82 -20.23 -32.53
C ASP A 380 8.83 -21.19 -31.32
N ARG A 381 7.80 -22.03 -31.23
CA ARG A 381 7.52 -22.90 -30.07
C ARG A 381 8.66 -23.84 -29.72
N GLY A 382 9.44 -24.29 -30.70
CA GLY A 382 10.59 -25.17 -30.49
C GLY A 382 11.74 -24.48 -29.73
N GLU A 383 12.13 -23.28 -30.17
CA GLU A 383 13.15 -22.50 -29.45
C GLU A 383 12.64 -22.05 -28.07
N ALA A 384 11.38 -21.66 -27.97
CA ALA A 384 10.76 -21.31 -26.69
C ALA A 384 10.80 -22.48 -25.70
N ALA A 385 10.42 -23.70 -26.14
CA ALA A 385 10.48 -24.90 -25.33
C ALA A 385 11.90 -25.21 -24.86
N ALA A 386 12.90 -25.10 -25.75
CA ALA A 386 14.31 -25.31 -25.39
C ALA A 386 14.81 -24.32 -24.33
N LEU A 387 14.41 -23.05 -24.42
CA LEU A 387 14.77 -22.05 -23.41
C LEU A 387 14.04 -22.28 -22.08
N PHE A 388 12.75 -22.66 -22.10
CA PHE A 388 12.02 -23.02 -20.88
C PHE A 388 12.64 -24.23 -20.17
N ASP A 389 13.02 -25.28 -20.91
CA ASP A 389 13.73 -26.44 -20.34
C ASP A 389 15.11 -26.05 -19.80
N ARG A 390 15.83 -25.16 -20.50
CA ARG A 390 17.12 -24.62 -20.02
C ARG A 390 16.97 -23.88 -18.70
N ILE A 391 15.94 -23.05 -18.51
CA ILE A 391 15.69 -22.35 -17.24
C ILE A 391 15.45 -23.37 -16.13
N ALA A 392 14.57 -24.35 -16.35
CA ALA A 392 14.26 -25.37 -15.35
C ALA A 392 15.48 -26.24 -14.98
N ALA A 393 16.33 -26.57 -15.96
CA ALA A 393 17.49 -27.45 -15.75
C ALA A 393 18.73 -26.73 -15.20
N GLN A 394 19.04 -25.52 -15.68
CA GLN A 394 20.27 -24.81 -15.33
C GLN A 394 20.08 -23.79 -14.21
N TYR A 395 18.85 -23.30 -14.00
CA TYR A 395 18.51 -22.30 -13.00
C TYR A 395 17.38 -22.80 -12.08
N PRO A 396 17.51 -23.95 -11.40
CA PRO A 396 16.43 -24.52 -10.59
C PRO A 396 16.01 -23.65 -9.40
N ALA A 397 16.86 -22.72 -8.97
CA ALA A 397 16.53 -21.72 -7.94
C ALA A 397 15.85 -20.45 -8.50
N SER A 398 15.68 -20.35 -9.83
CA SER A 398 15.00 -19.23 -10.47
C SER A 398 13.52 -19.20 -10.08
N PRO A 399 12.94 -18.02 -9.81
CA PRO A 399 11.48 -17.90 -9.65
C PRO A 399 10.72 -18.30 -10.92
N PHE A 400 11.37 -18.28 -12.09
CA PHE A 400 10.77 -18.70 -13.35
C PHE A 400 10.83 -20.20 -13.56
N ALA A 401 11.67 -20.96 -12.83
CA ALA A 401 11.88 -22.38 -13.11
C ALA A 401 10.58 -23.21 -13.06
N PRO A 402 9.69 -23.09 -12.04
CA PRO A 402 8.44 -23.85 -12.01
C PRO A 402 7.50 -23.50 -13.17
N ASP A 403 7.37 -22.21 -13.49
CA ASP A 403 6.51 -21.76 -14.58
C ASP A 403 7.10 -22.06 -15.96
N ALA A 404 8.43 -22.06 -16.12
CA ALA A 404 9.12 -22.45 -17.33
C ALA A 404 8.91 -23.94 -17.61
N ALA A 405 9.13 -24.79 -16.60
CA ALA A 405 8.86 -26.23 -16.68
C ALA A 405 7.38 -26.50 -17.04
N PHE A 406 6.45 -25.81 -16.35
CA PHE A 406 5.02 -25.90 -16.67
C PHE A 406 4.71 -25.47 -18.11
N ARG A 407 5.26 -24.34 -18.57
CA ARG A 407 5.05 -23.79 -19.92
C ARG A 407 5.60 -24.71 -21.01
N HIS A 408 6.74 -25.37 -20.77
CA HIS A 408 7.24 -26.39 -21.68
C HIS A 408 6.18 -27.47 -21.93
N GLY A 409 5.58 -28.02 -20.87
CA GLY A 409 4.46 -28.96 -20.99
C GLY A 409 3.22 -28.37 -21.68
N VAL A 410 2.91 -27.08 -21.47
CA VAL A 410 1.81 -26.38 -22.17
C VAL A 410 2.07 -26.27 -23.68
N LEU A 411 3.30 -26.00 -24.09
CA LEU A 411 3.66 -25.93 -25.51
C LEU A 411 3.46 -27.29 -26.18
N GLU A 412 3.90 -28.38 -25.55
CA GLU A 412 3.65 -29.75 -26.02
C GLU A 412 2.15 -30.08 -26.05
N TYR A 413 1.40 -29.70 -25.01
CA TYR A 413 -0.05 -29.90 -24.96
C TYR A 413 -0.76 -29.17 -26.10
N ARG A 414 -0.37 -27.92 -26.38
CA ARG A 414 -0.93 -27.12 -27.49
C ARG A 414 -0.51 -27.65 -28.86
N ALA A 415 0.65 -28.30 -28.96
CA ALA A 415 1.09 -29.00 -30.16
C ALA A 415 0.33 -30.32 -30.40
N GLY A 416 -0.50 -30.77 -29.45
CA GLY A 416 -1.21 -32.05 -29.51
C GLY A 416 -0.39 -33.24 -29.01
N SER A 417 0.85 -33.01 -28.56
CA SER A 417 1.73 -34.00 -27.95
C SER A 417 1.33 -34.29 -26.50
N TYR A 418 0.09 -34.71 -26.28
CA TYR A 418 -0.47 -34.87 -24.93
C TYR A 418 0.31 -35.86 -24.05
N GLY A 419 0.84 -36.94 -24.63
CA GLY A 419 1.70 -37.88 -23.91
C GLY A 419 3.02 -37.24 -23.45
N ALA A 420 3.66 -36.44 -24.30
CA ALA A 420 4.87 -35.71 -23.96
C ALA A 420 4.61 -34.66 -22.87
N ALA A 421 3.50 -33.92 -22.97
CA ALA A 421 3.08 -32.98 -21.94
C ALA A 421 2.85 -33.66 -20.58
N ALA A 422 2.18 -34.82 -20.56
CA ALA A 422 1.96 -35.58 -19.34
C ALA A 422 3.28 -36.08 -18.72
N ALA A 423 4.23 -36.54 -19.55
CA ALA A 423 5.55 -37.00 -19.11
C ALA A 423 6.40 -35.85 -18.56
N LEU A 424 6.34 -34.66 -19.15
CA LEU A 424 7.02 -33.46 -18.65
C LEU A 424 6.50 -33.06 -17.26
N TRP A 425 5.19 -32.96 -17.08
CA TRP A 425 4.63 -32.62 -15.76
C TRP A 425 4.84 -33.73 -14.72
N GLU A 426 4.95 -34.99 -15.12
CA GLU A 426 5.37 -36.09 -14.23
C GLU A 426 6.82 -35.94 -13.76
N ARG A 427 7.74 -35.63 -14.68
CA ARG A 427 9.14 -35.32 -14.36
C ARG A 427 9.21 -34.16 -13.37
N ASP A 428 8.48 -33.08 -13.65
CA ASP A 428 8.53 -31.86 -12.85
C ASP A 428 7.95 -32.09 -11.43
N LEU A 429 6.90 -32.91 -11.30
CA LEU A 429 6.31 -33.31 -10.01
C LEU A 429 7.32 -33.96 -9.05
N ALA A 430 8.32 -34.68 -9.57
CA ALA A 430 9.35 -35.31 -8.74
C ALA A 430 10.27 -34.28 -8.08
N ALA A 431 10.42 -33.10 -8.68
CA ALA A 431 11.29 -32.02 -8.21
C ALA A 431 10.52 -30.88 -7.50
N THR A 432 9.18 -30.91 -7.46
CA THR A 432 8.36 -29.85 -6.85
C THR A 432 7.89 -30.22 -5.43
N PRO A 433 8.41 -29.56 -4.37
CA PRO A 433 7.96 -29.78 -2.99
C PRO A 433 6.68 -29.00 -2.65
N ASP A 434 6.41 -27.89 -3.34
CA ASP A 434 5.28 -26.99 -3.02
C ASP A 434 3.91 -27.64 -3.31
N PRO A 435 3.01 -27.78 -2.32
CA PRO A 435 1.72 -28.46 -2.50
C PRO A 435 0.83 -27.84 -3.58
N ALA A 436 0.76 -26.50 -3.68
CA ALA A 436 -0.10 -25.83 -4.66
C ALA A 436 0.40 -26.06 -6.10
N GLN A 437 1.71 -25.98 -6.32
CA GLN A 437 2.32 -26.31 -7.60
C GLN A 437 2.15 -27.80 -7.95
N ARG A 438 2.28 -28.70 -6.96
CA ARG A 438 1.99 -30.13 -7.15
C ARG A 438 0.55 -30.36 -7.57
N SER A 439 -0.41 -29.74 -6.90
CA SER A 439 -1.84 -29.79 -7.25
C SER A 439 -2.09 -29.32 -8.69
N ARG A 440 -1.45 -28.21 -9.11
CA ARG A 440 -1.51 -27.70 -10.49
C ARG A 440 -0.93 -28.72 -11.49
N LEU A 441 0.28 -29.23 -11.26
CA LEU A 441 0.94 -30.17 -12.17
C LEU A 441 0.15 -31.49 -12.28
N THR A 442 -0.34 -32.04 -11.16
CA THR A 442 -1.17 -33.25 -11.13
C THR A 442 -2.47 -33.05 -11.93
N LEU A 443 -3.15 -31.92 -11.73
CA LEU A 443 -4.36 -31.60 -12.49
C LEU A 443 -4.10 -31.50 -13.99
N TRP A 444 -3.02 -30.81 -14.40
CA TRP A 444 -2.69 -30.64 -15.82
C TRP A 444 -2.20 -31.94 -16.47
N ARG A 445 -1.43 -32.77 -15.75
CA ARG A 445 -1.07 -34.14 -16.16
C ARG A 445 -2.31 -34.99 -16.39
N ALA A 446 -3.25 -35.00 -15.44
CA ALA A 446 -4.50 -35.74 -15.60
C ALA A 446 -5.31 -35.23 -16.82
N LYS A 447 -5.37 -33.91 -17.03
CA LYS A 447 -6.02 -33.32 -18.23
C LYS A 447 -5.33 -33.71 -19.54
N ALA A 448 -4.00 -33.80 -19.58
CA ALA A 448 -3.26 -34.30 -20.73
C ALA A 448 -3.55 -35.77 -21.01
N LEU A 449 -3.52 -36.62 -19.99
CA LEU A 449 -3.84 -38.04 -20.11
C LEU A 449 -5.28 -38.25 -20.62
N LEU A 450 -6.25 -37.48 -20.11
CA LEU A 450 -7.62 -37.51 -20.60
C LEU A 450 -7.72 -37.13 -22.09
N LYS A 451 -6.98 -36.11 -22.56
CA LYS A 451 -6.93 -35.73 -23.98
C LYS A 451 -6.16 -36.75 -24.84
N ALA A 452 -5.19 -37.45 -24.27
CA ALA A 452 -4.52 -38.58 -24.90
C ALA A 452 -5.40 -39.85 -24.96
N GLY A 453 -6.57 -39.85 -24.32
CA GLY A 453 -7.46 -41.01 -24.23
C GLY A 453 -7.14 -41.98 -23.09
N ASP A 454 -6.10 -41.72 -22.30
CA ASP A 454 -5.67 -42.56 -21.19
C ASP A 454 -6.42 -42.20 -19.90
N ARG A 455 -7.69 -42.59 -19.85
CA ARG A 455 -8.53 -42.42 -18.66
C ARG A 455 -8.07 -43.27 -17.48
N ALA A 456 -7.43 -44.41 -17.75
CA ALA A 456 -6.95 -45.32 -16.73
C ALA A 456 -5.82 -44.69 -15.90
N ALA A 457 -4.87 -44.01 -16.56
CA ALA A 457 -3.81 -43.27 -15.88
C ALA A 457 -4.30 -41.96 -15.23
N ALA A 458 -5.31 -41.29 -15.83
CA ALA A 458 -5.82 -40.01 -15.31
C ALA A 458 -6.64 -40.14 -14.01
N ARG A 459 -7.50 -41.17 -13.90
CA ARG A 459 -8.44 -41.33 -12.79
C ARG A 459 -7.79 -41.30 -11.39
N PRO A 460 -6.75 -42.11 -11.07
CA PRO A 460 -6.18 -42.14 -9.72
C PRO A 460 -5.57 -40.79 -9.32
N LEU A 461 -5.04 -40.01 -10.27
CA LEU A 461 -4.51 -38.67 -10.00
C LEU A 461 -5.62 -37.69 -9.56
N LEU A 462 -6.80 -37.79 -10.18
CA LEU A 462 -7.94 -36.94 -9.85
C LEU A 462 -8.57 -37.34 -8.52
N GLU A 463 -8.68 -38.64 -8.23
CA GLU A 463 -9.21 -39.15 -6.95
C GLU A 463 -8.34 -38.69 -5.77
N GLN A 464 -7.02 -38.80 -5.91
CA GLN A 464 -6.08 -38.29 -4.91
C GLN A 464 -6.25 -36.78 -4.70
N LEU A 465 -6.27 -36.00 -5.78
CA LEU A 465 -6.35 -34.54 -5.70
C LEU A 465 -7.66 -34.04 -5.09
N ALA A 466 -8.79 -34.72 -5.37
CA ALA A 466 -10.09 -34.38 -4.80
C ALA A 466 -10.20 -34.64 -3.28
N ALA A 467 -9.34 -35.50 -2.73
CA ALA A 467 -9.28 -35.84 -1.32
C ALA A 467 -8.26 -34.99 -0.54
N GLU A 468 -7.08 -34.76 -1.12
CA GLU A 468 -5.97 -34.05 -0.44
C GLU A 468 -6.10 -32.52 -0.47
N ALA A 469 -6.89 -31.99 -1.40
CA ALA A 469 -7.01 -30.54 -1.65
C ALA A 469 -8.49 -30.10 -1.67
N GLU A 470 -9.29 -30.59 -0.71
CA GLU A 470 -10.77 -30.49 -0.70
C GLU A 470 -11.30 -29.06 -0.89
N ASP A 471 -10.66 -28.09 -0.24
CA ASP A 471 -11.06 -26.67 -0.27
C ASP A 471 -10.26 -25.83 -1.29
N ASP A 472 -9.30 -26.44 -2.00
CA ASP A 472 -8.52 -25.79 -3.06
C ASP A 472 -9.18 -25.96 -4.43
N TYR A 473 -8.93 -25.00 -5.33
CA TYR A 473 -9.44 -25.02 -6.70
C TYR A 473 -9.13 -26.35 -7.41
N ALA A 474 -7.92 -26.90 -7.20
CA ALA A 474 -7.49 -28.11 -7.87
C ALA A 474 -8.30 -29.34 -7.43
N GLY A 475 -8.63 -29.47 -6.14
CA GLY A 475 -9.43 -30.57 -5.61
C GLY A 475 -10.90 -30.46 -6.01
N VAL A 476 -11.48 -29.26 -5.93
CA VAL A 476 -12.84 -29.01 -6.44
C VAL A 476 -12.93 -29.32 -7.94
N ARG A 477 -11.93 -28.89 -8.72
CA ARG A 477 -11.91 -29.16 -10.16
C ARG A 477 -11.67 -30.64 -10.46
N ALA A 478 -10.88 -31.35 -9.65
CA ALA A 478 -10.67 -32.79 -9.82
C ALA A 478 -11.97 -33.58 -9.60
N ARG A 479 -12.75 -33.24 -8.56
CA ARG A 479 -14.07 -33.82 -8.29
C ARG A 479 -15.03 -33.61 -9.47
N SER A 480 -15.07 -32.38 -9.98
CA SER A 480 -15.83 -32.04 -11.20
C SER A 480 -15.39 -32.91 -12.40
N LEU A 481 -14.09 -33.09 -12.65
CA LEU A 481 -13.61 -33.94 -13.75
C LEU A 481 -13.95 -35.43 -13.57
N LEU A 482 -13.97 -35.96 -12.34
CA LEU A 482 -14.36 -37.34 -12.04
C LEU A 482 -15.85 -37.60 -12.32
N GLU A 483 -16.69 -36.60 -12.11
CA GLU A 483 -18.14 -36.63 -12.40
C GLU A 483 -18.45 -36.52 -13.90
N GLY A 484 -17.43 -36.43 -14.76
CA GLY A 484 -17.61 -36.28 -16.20
C GLY A 484 -17.91 -34.86 -16.65
N HIS A 485 -17.82 -33.87 -15.75
CA HIS A 485 -17.99 -32.43 -16.03
C HIS A 485 -16.75 -31.84 -16.73
N HIS A 486 -16.31 -32.48 -17.82
CA HIS A 486 -15.13 -32.10 -18.59
C HIS A 486 -15.30 -30.78 -19.36
N GLU A 487 -16.55 -30.40 -19.68
CA GLU A 487 -16.89 -29.28 -20.57
C GLU A 487 -18.02 -28.38 -20.03
N VAL A 488 -18.28 -28.39 -18.72
CA VAL A 488 -19.29 -27.48 -18.14
C VAL A 488 -18.89 -26.03 -18.43
N PRO A 489 -19.80 -25.19 -18.97
CA PRO A 489 -19.51 -23.80 -19.27
C PRO A 489 -18.99 -23.06 -18.03
N LYS A 490 -18.07 -22.11 -18.22
CA LYS A 490 -17.69 -21.19 -17.14
C LYS A 490 -18.94 -20.46 -16.64
N SER A 491 -19.05 -20.26 -15.33
CA SER A 491 -20.00 -19.30 -14.77
C SER A 491 -19.81 -17.95 -15.46
N ASP A 492 -20.90 -17.33 -15.87
CA ASP A 492 -20.88 -16.00 -16.48
C ASP A 492 -20.94 -14.90 -15.41
N VAL A 493 -20.85 -13.64 -15.87
CA VAL A 493 -20.84 -12.45 -15.03
C VAL A 493 -22.16 -12.27 -14.24
N GLU A 494 -23.22 -13.01 -14.59
CA GLU A 494 -24.56 -12.88 -14.01
C GLU A 494 -24.85 -13.86 -12.87
N SER A 495 -23.92 -14.76 -12.57
CA SER A 495 -24.05 -15.69 -11.44
C SER A 495 -24.03 -14.93 -10.10
N LYS A 496 -25.21 -14.58 -9.56
CA LYS A 496 -25.36 -13.87 -8.27
C LYS A 496 -25.52 -14.83 -7.10
N ILE A 497 -24.74 -14.60 -6.04
CA ILE A 497 -24.99 -15.17 -4.71
C ILE A 497 -26.02 -14.27 -4.02
N ASP A 498 -27.11 -14.84 -3.53
CA ASP A 498 -28.14 -14.10 -2.78
C ASP A 498 -27.66 -13.86 -1.33
N LEU A 499 -27.47 -12.59 -0.98
CA LEU A 499 -27.05 -12.13 0.36
C LEU A 499 -28.19 -11.48 1.15
N THR A 500 -29.43 -11.57 0.68
CA THR A 500 -30.59 -10.95 1.33
C THR A 500 -31.04 -11.59 2.66
N PRO A 501 -30.85 -12.90 2.93
CA PRO A 501 -31.23 -13.47 4.21
C PRO A 501 -30.41 -12.88 5.37
N ALA A 502 -31.07 -12.55 6.48
CA ALA A 502 -30.39 -12.16 7.71
C ALA A 502 -29.50 -13.30 8.20
N PHE A 503 -28.23 -13.00 8.51
CA PHE A 503 -27.29 -13.99 9.00
C PHE A 503 -27.65 -14.42 10.44
N ASP A 504 -27.70 -15.74 10.69
CA ASP A 504 -27.99 -16.29 12.00
C ASP A 504 -26.74 -16.28 12.89
N TRP A 505 -26.55 -15.16 13.60
CA TRP A 505 -25.43 -14.99 14.53
C TRP A 505 -25.46 -15.96 15.71
N ALA A 506 -26.64 -16.37 16.17
CA ALA A 506 -26.77 -17.28 17.30
C ALA A 506 -26.29 -18.69 16.91
N ALA A 507 -26.62 -19.15 15.70
CA ALA A 507 -26.10 -20.41 15.17
C ALA A 507 -24.57 -20.39 15.02
N ALA A 508 -24.01 -19.29 14.53
CA ALA A 508 -22.56 -19.13 14.40
C ALA A 508 -21.85 -19.14 15.77
N GLU A 509 -22.38 -18.43 16.77
CA GLU A 509 -21.85 -18.41 18.13
C GLU A 509 -21.96 -19.79 18.81
N ALA A 510 -23.09 -20.50 18.62
CA ALA A 510 -23.27 -21.85 19.13
C ALA A 510 -22.28 -22.84 18.51
N TRP A 511 -22.09 -22.78 17.18
CA TRP A 511 -21.10 -23.58 16.46
C TRP A 511 -19.68 -23.31 16.98
N LEU A 512 -19.32 -22.03 17.14
CA LEU A 512 -17.99 -21.62 17.61
C LEU A 512 -17.73 -22.06 19.05
N SER A 513 -18.70 -21.85 19.93
CA SER A 513 -18.66 -22.29 21.34
C SER A 513 -18.51 -23.81 21.44
N GLN A 514 -19.27 -24.58 20.65
CA GLN A 514 -19.16 -26.03 20.62
C GLN A 514 -17.81 -26.51 20.11
N ARG A 515 -17.29 -25.88 19.04
CA ARG A 515 -16.01 -26.27 18.42
C ARG A 515 -14.81 -25.96 19.31
N THR A 516 -14.89 -24.90 20.11
CA THR A 516 -13.79 -24.41 20.97
C THR A 516 -13.95 -24.81 22.43
N ALA A 517 -15.11 -25.35 22.84
CA ALA A 517 -15.49 -25.65 24.22
C ALA A 517 -15.33 -24.46 25.19
N ARG A 518 -15.55 -23.23 24.70
CA ARG A 518 -15.38 -21.98 25.45
C ARG A 518 -16.57 -21.03 25.23
N PRO A 519 -16.97 -20.22 26.24
CA PRO A 519 -18.04 -19.25 26.08
C PRO A 519 -17.58 -18.03 25.26
N ILE A 520 -18.53 -17.40 24.55
CA ILE A 520 -18.28 -16.13 23.84
C ILE A 520 -18.07 -15.01 24.87
N SER A 521 -16.88 -14.40 24.89
CA SER A 521 -16.52 -13.32 25.81
C SER A 521 -15.39 -12.44 25.25
N ASP A 522 -15.43 -11.14 25.55
CA ASP A 522 -14.44 -10.13 25.17
C ASP A 522 -13.35 -9.89 26.24
N ALA A 523 -13.39 -10.62 27.35
CA ALA A 523 -12.50 -10.43 28.50
C ALA A 523 -11.01 -10.55 28.14
N ALA A 524 -10.68 -11.23 27.05
CA ALA A 524 -9.31 -11.39 26.55
C ALA A 524 -8.69 -10.07 26.05
N TRP A 525 -9.50 -9.07 25.66
CA TRP A 525 -9.00 -7.84 25.02
C TRP A 525 -9.67 -6.55 25.47
N ALA A 526 -10.82 -6.59 26.15
CA ALA A 526 -11.59 -5.40 26.52
C ALA A 526 -10.82 -4.38 27.39
N SER A 527 -9.83 -4.83 28.16
CA SER A 527 -8.95 -4.00 29.00
C SER A 527 -7.54 -3.81 28.42
N ASP A 528 -7.27 -4.30 27.21
CA ASP A 528 -5.96 -4.17 26.57
C ASP A 528 -5.64 -2.68 26.31
N ALA A 529 -4.41 -2.26 26.65
CA ALA A 529 -3.99 -0.87 26.49
C ALA A 529 -4.05 -0.40 25.03
N ARG A 530 -3.82 -1.30 24.06
CA ARG A 530 -3.92 -1.01 22.62
C ARG A 530 -5.36 -0.69 22.22
N TRP A 531 -6.33 -1.45 22.75
CA TRP A 531 -7.76 -1.19 22.56
C TRP A 531 -8.16 0.16 23.17
N LEU A 532 -7.83 0.38 24.45
CA LEU A 532 -8.15 1.65 25.14
C LEU A 532 -7.53 2.86 24.43
N ARG A 533 -6.34 2.69 23.87
CA ARG A 533 -5.67 3.72 23.09
C ARG A 533 -6.32 3.94 21.73
N ALA A 534 -6.73 2.89 21.03
CA ALA A 534 -7.45 3.01 19.76
C ALA A 534 -8.76 3.81 19.95
N GLN A 535 -9.51 3.55 21.02
CA GLN A 535 -10.71 4.31 21.38
C GLN A 535 -10.40 5.80 21.52
N GLU A 536 -9.33 6.15 22.24
CA GLU A 536 -8.92 7.55 22.41
C GLU A 536 -8.44 8.18 21.11
N LEU A 537 -7.69 7.43 20.29
CA LEU A 537 -7.19 7.91 19.00
C LEU A 537 -8.31 8.18 18.01
N TRP A 538 -9.36 7.35 17.98
CA TRP A 538 -10.56 7.63 17.20
C TRP A 538 -11.29 8.87 17.69
N LEU A 539 -11.39 9.07 19.01
CA LEU A 539 -12.00 10.25 19.61
C LEU A 539 -11.27 11.54 19.19
N VAL A 540 -9.95 11.50 19.07
CA VAL A 540 -9.13 12.65 18.63
C VAL A 540 -8.89 12.69 17.11
N GLY A 541 -9.59 11.88 16.31
CA GLY A 541 -9.50 11.89 14.84
C GLY A 541 -8.17 11.39 14.27
N ARG A 542 -7.44 10.56 15.01
CA ARG A 542 -6.20 9.90 14.57
C ARG A 542 -6.49 8.45 14.15
N THR A 543 -7.41 8.29 13.20
CA THR A 543 -7.92 6.98 12.75
C THR A 543 -6.81 6.02 12.31
N ALA A 544 -5.83 6.48 11.52
CA ALA A 544 -4.72 5.64 11.10
C ALA A 544 -3.87 5.11 12.28
N TYR A 545 -3.71 5.90 13.35
CA TYR A 545 -2.96 5.47 14.53
C TYR A 545 -3.78 4.46 15.35
N ALA A 546 -5.09 4.69 15.46
CA ALA A 546 -6.01 3.75 16.12
C ALA A 546 -6.02 2.39 15.41
N GLU A 547 -6.12 2.40 14.08
CA GLU A 547 -6.10 1.20 13.25
C GLU A 547 -4.78 0.42 13.38
N ALA A 548 -3.64 1.10 13.53
CA ALA A 548 -2.37 0.43 13.80
C ALA A 548 -2.35 -0.29 15.16
N GLU A 549 -2.94 0.29 16.21
CA GLU A 549 -3.07 -0.35 17.52
C GLU A 549 -4.02 -1.56 17.47
N VAL A 550 -5.16 -1.42 16.79
CA VAL A 550 -6.13 -2.52 16.61
C VAL A 550 -5.52 -3.65 15.78
N PHE A 551 -4.79 -3.33 14.71
CA PHE A 551 -4.12 -4.34 13.91
C PHE A 551 -3.10 -5.15 14.73
N ASN A 552 -2.28 -4.48 15.53
CA ASN A 552 -1.36 -5.13 16.46
C ASN A 552 -2.11 -6.00 17.48
N LEU A 553 -3.25 -5.54 17.99
CA LEU A 553 -4.11 -6.34 18.86
C LEU A 553 -4.63 -7.60 18.16
N ILE A 554 -5.16 -7.46 16.94
CA ILE A 554 -5.63 -8.57 16.09
C ILE A 554 -4.52 -9.61 15.91
N GLU A 555 -3.30 -9.19 15.56
CA GLU A 555 -2.18 -10.12 15.37
C GLU A 555 -1.88 -10.93 16.64
N SER A 556 -1.93 -10.29 17.81
CA SER A 556 -1.72 -11.00 19.09
C SER A 556 -2.85 -11.96 19.46
N LEU A 557 -4.04 -11.79 18.89
CA LEU A 557 -5.22 -12.61 19.13
C LEU A 557 -5.45 -13.66 18.03
N ALA A 558 -4.63 -13.71 16.97
CA ALA A 558 -4.89 -14.49 15.76
C ALA A 558 -5.13 -16.00 15.98
N GLN A 559 -4.64 -16.55 17.10
CA GLN A 559 -4.83 -17.96 17.46
C GLN A 559 -6.00 -18.19 18.45
N ASP A 560 -6.67 -17.13 18.89
CA ASP A 560 -7.86 -17.20 19.74
C ASP A 560 -9.11 -16.88 18.91
N PRO A 561 -9.83 -17.91 18.41
CA PRO A 561 -10.99 -17.69 17.56
C PRO A 561 -12.15 -16.98 18.25
N ILE A 562 -12.28 -17.04 19.59
CA ILE A 562 -13.31 -16.31 20.33
C ILE A 562 -12.93 -14.83 20.46
N ALA A 563 -11.67 -14.54 20.74
CA ALA A 563 -11.20 -13.16 20.84
C ALA A 563 -11.31 -12.45 19.48
N MET A 564 -10.90 -13.12 18.39
CA MET A 564 -11.02 -12.60 17.02
C MET A 564 -12.48 -12.34 16.62
N TYR A 565 -13.36 -13.31 16.88
CA TYR A 565 -14.80 -13.15 16.64
C TYR A 565 -15.39 -11.97 17.42
N THR A 566 -15.16 -11.90 18.74
CA THR A 566 -15.74 -10.86 19.59
C THR A 566 -15.20 -9.47 19.25
N LEU A 567 -13.90 -9.35 18.94
CA LEU A 567 -13.30 -8.11 18.46
C LEU A 567 -13.88 -7.68 17.11
N SER A 568 -14.02 -8.62 16.17
CA SER A 568 -14.66 -8.36 14.87
C SER A 568 -16.09 -7.84 15.03
N ARG A 569 -16.88 -8.46 15.91
CA ARG A 569 -18.25 -8.05 16.23
C ARG A 569 -18.30 -6.67 16.87
N ARG A 570 -17.39 -6.38 17.80
CA ARG A 570 -17.28 -5.05 18.42
C ARG A 570 -16.98 -3.98 17.39
N LEU A 571 -15.99 -4.22 16.53
CA LEU A 571 -15.59 -3.30 15.46
C LEU A 571 -16.73 -3.05 14.47
N LEU A 572 -17.47 -4.10 14.09
CA LEU A 572 -18.65 -3.98 13.23
C LEU A 572 -19.73 -3.10 13.88
N GLY A 573 -20.01 -3.31 15.16
CA GLY A 573 -20.99 -2.52 15.92
C GLY A 573 -20.58 -1.05 16.08
N GLU A 574 -19.29 -0.74 16.01
CA GLU A 574 -18.75 0.63 16.00
C GLU A 574 -18.58 1.20 14.57
N GLY A 575 -19.05 0.48 13.54
CA GLY A 575 -18.95 0.92 12.14
C GLY A 575 -17.55 0.81 11.53
N ARG A 576 -16.62 0.13 12.19
CA ARG A 576 -15.22 -0.07 11.74
C ARG A 576 -15.12 -1.28 10.81
N ILE A 577 -15.83 -1.24 9.69
CA ILE A 577 -16.03 -2.38 8.77
C ILE A 577 -14.68 -2.98 8.30
N GLY A 578 -13.74 -2.14 7.88
CA GLY A 578 -12.43 -2.62 7.38
C GLY A 578 -11.60 -3.34 8.44
N MET A 579 -11.66 -2.92 9.70
CA MET A 579 -10.98 -3.60 10.80
C MET A 579 -11.75 -4.85 11.26
N SER A 580 -13.07 -4.80 11.25
CA SER A 580 -13.92 -5.96 11.50
C SER A 580 -13.63 -7.10 10.54
N ALA A 581 -13.52 -6.80 9.23
CA ALA A 581 -13.22 -7.79 8.19
C ALA A 581 -11.79 -8.35 8.27
N ARG A 582 -10.85 -7.67 8.94
CA ARG A 582 -9.50 -8.19 9.20
C ARG A 582 -9.47 -9.10 10.43
N ALA A 583 -10.36 -8.87 11.39
CA ALA A 583 -10.47 -9.67 12.61
C ALA A 583 -11.39 -10.90 12.44
N GLY A 584 -12.34 -10.85 11.50
CA GLY A 584 -13.18 -12.00 11.13
C GLY A 584 -12.48 -12.86 10.09
#